data_AF-A0A975EK39-F1
#
_entry.id   AF-A0A975EK39-F1
#
_cell.length_a   1.000
_cell.length_b   1.000
_cell.length_c   1.000
_cell.angle_alpha   90.00
_cell.angle_beta   90.00
_cell.angle_gamma   90.00
#
_symmetry.space_group_name_H-M   'P 1'
#
loop_
_entity.id
_entity.type
_entity.pdbx_description
1 polymer ?
#
loop_
_entity_poly.entity_id
_entity_poly.type
_entity_poly.pdbx_seq_one_letter_code
_entity_poly.pdbx_strand_id
1 'polypeptide(L)'
;MNPETDALEEVDPAKPMHFAAALMLSFVIFNAGFVISQALSWSNHLAGFANGLIHSLFFVFGWAMLFIPWGTAVFLGFRKRQDKSRRTRWMLAPAWIVFIIFLGGLAFDYPTPKKRFERLAKVGFPSEAEGLSTEFTGGGFADYGDTYYFRTTSDEIGRIIREKGMEEDEFFGKEGMSSTPVKPPADWPDFNDWEGAKQYRWMDGQSHWFMYLITDSAKTQAYIFVGCT
;
A
#
# COMPACT_ATOMS: atom_id res chain seq x y z
N MET A 1 34.98 -2.30 51.46
CA MET A 1 33.73 -3.02 51.09
C MET A 1 32.70 -1.94 50.80
N ASN A 2 32.49 -1.61 49.53
CA ASN A 2 31.69 -0.47 49.11
C ASN A 2 30.23 -0.93 48.93
N PRO A 3 29.24 -0.36 49.65
CA PRO A 3 27.84 -0.69 49.44
C PRO A 3 27.26 0.25 48.38
N GLU A 4 27.83 0.22 47.17
CA GLU A 4 27.15 0.71 45.96
C GLU A 4 26.30 -0.45 45.44
N THR A 5 25.26 -0.79 46.20
CA THR A 5 24.12 -1.53 45.67
C THR A 5 23.31 -0.53 44.86
N ASP A 6 23.58 -0.54 43.55
CA ASP A 6 22.63 -0.38 42.47
C ASP A 6 21.20 -0.10 42.94
N ALA A 7 20.90 1.17 43.16
CA ALA A 7 19.55 1.68 42.97
C ALA A 7 19.30 1.63 41.46
N LEU A 8 19.00 0.43 40.95
CA LEU A 8 18.30 0.31 39.68
C LEU A 8 17.03 1.14 39.85
N GLU A 9 17.01 2.29 39.19
CA GLU A 9 15.81 3.09 38.98
C GLU A 9 14.70 2.10 38.63
N GLU A 10 13.75 1.94 39.55
CA GLU A 10 12.57 1.13 39.33
C GLU A 10 11.85 1.78 38.15
N VAL A 11 12.06 1.22 36.96
CA VAL A 11 11.43 1.68 35.72
C VAL A 11 9.95 1.78 36.01
N ASP A 12 9.45 3.02 36.08
CA ASP A 12 8.08 3.34 36.48
C ASP A 12 7.13 2.39 35.73
N PRO A 13 6.43 1.48 36.43
CA PRO A 13 5.60 0.48 35.78
C PRO A 13 4.47 1.20 35.06
N ALA A 14 4.66 1.41 33.76
CA ALA A 14 3.80 2.17 32.86
C ALA A 14 2.35 2.22 33.35
N LYS A 15 1.90 3.45 33.67
CA LYS A 15 0.59 3.71 34.26
C LYS A 15 -0.50 2.91 33.53
N PRO A 16 -1.31 2.13 34.26
CA PRO A 16 -2.23 1.19 33.62
C PRO A 16 -3.28 1.91 32.79
N MET A 17 -3.46 1.45 31.54
CA MET A 17 -4.46 2.01 30.63
C MET A 17 -5.87 1.53 30.97
N HIS A 18 -6.84 2.40 30.71
CA HIS A 18 -8.26 2.05 30.69
C HIS A 18 -8.54 1.08 29.53
N PHE A 19 -9.54 0.22 29.70
CA PHE A 19 -9.90 -0.80 28.71
C PHE A 19 -10.13 -0.22 27.31
N ALA A 20 -10.94 0.84 27.21
CA ALA A 20 -11.20 1.53 25.95
C ALA A 20 -9.92 2.13 25.34
N ALA A 21 -9.04 2.73 26.15
CA ALA A 21 -7.77 3.27 25.68
C ALA A 21 -6.83 2.18 25.15
N ALA A 22 -6.78 1.03 25.82
CA ALA A 22 -5.98 -0.11 25.35
C ALA A 22 -6.54 -0.71 24.05
N LEU A 23 -7.87 -0.74 23.87
CA LEU A 23 -8.47 -1.13 22.58
C LEU A 23 -8.17 -0.11 21.48
N MET A 24 -8.32 1.19 21.73
CA MET A 24 -7.97 2.22 20.75
C MET A 24 -6.50 2.15 20.35
N LEU A 25 -5.60 1.95 21.32
CA LEU A 25 -4.19 1.79 21.04
C LEU A 25 -3.89 0.50 20.25
N SER A 26 -4.58 -0.61 20.53
CA SER A 26 -4.42 -1.83 19.75
C SER A 26 -4.86 -1.65 18.30
N PHE A 27 -5.92 -0.86 18.05
CA PHE A 27 -6.35 -0.50 16.70
C PHE A 27 -5.27 0.32 15.97
N VAL A 28 -4.67 1.31 16.65
CA VAL A 28 -3.58 2.10 16.07
C VAL A 28 -2.37 1.22 15.72
N ILE A 29 -1.91 0.39 16.66
CA ILE A 29 -0.75 -0.49 16.43
C ILE A 29 -1.03 -1.49 15.30
N PHE A 30 -2.22 -2.09 15.28
CA PHE A 30 -2.63 -3.05 14.27
C PHE A 30 -2.58 -2.46 12.86
N ASN A 31 -3.07 -1.23 12.68
CA ASN A 31 -3.12 -0.58 11.37
C ASN A 31 -1.81 0.16 11.00
N ALA A 32 -0.95 0.49 11.97
CA ALA A 32 0.26 1.28 11.73
C ALA A 32 1.15 0.68 10.64
N GLY A 33 1.34 -0.63 10.64
CA GLY A 33 2.12 -1.32 9.62
C GLY A 33 1.55 -1.08 8.21
N PHE A 34 0.26 -1.33 8.03
CA PHE A 34 -0.43 -1.12 6.76
C PHE A 34 -0.34 0.34 6.28
N VAL A 35 -0.56 1.31 7.17
CA VAL A 35 -0.45 2.74 6.84
C VAL A 35 0.97 3.10 6.39
N ILE A 36 2.01 2.57 7.06
CA ILE A 36 3.41 2.75 6.66
C ILE A 36 3.65 2.15 5.27
N SER A 37 3.16 0.94 5.01
CA SER A 37 3.30 0.31 3.69
C SER A 37 2.64 1.12 2.58
N GLN A 38 1.43 1.64 2.82
CA GLN A 38 0.76 2.51 1.87
C GLN A 38 1.54 3.80 1.66
N ALA A 39 2.04 4.44 2.71
CA ALA A 39 2.89 5.63 2.56
C ALA A 39 4.12 5.35 1.68
N LEU A 40 4.83 4.24 1.91
CA LEU A 40 6.05 3.90 1.18
C LEU A 40 5.82 3.43 -0.26
N SER A 41 4.66 2.84 -0.53
CA SER A 41 4.32 2.32 -1.87
C SER A 41 4.18 3.44 -2.90
N TRP A 42 3.82 4.66 -2.47
CA TRP A 42 3.47 5.78 -3.36
C TRP A 42 4.67 6.69 -3.62
N SER A 43 4.72 7.27 -4.82
CA SER A 43 5.63 8.38 -5.13
C SER A 43 5.35 9.61 -4.25
N ASN A 44 4.07 9.93 -4.01
CA ASN A 44 3.63 10.91 -3.01
C ASN A 44 3.28 10.21 -1.69
N HIS A 45 4.25 10.16 -0.77
CA HIS A 45 4.09 9.49 0.53
C HIS A 45 2.93 10.03 1.37
N LEU A 46 2.61 11.33 1.26
CA LEU A 46 1.51 11.94 2.01
C LEU A 46 0.15 11.46 1.50
N ALA A 47 -0.01 11.37 0.17
CA ALA A 47 -1.20 10.79 -0.44
C ALA A 47 -1.35 9.30 -0.05
N GLY A 48 -0.25 8.55 -0.09
CA GLY A 48 -0.24 7.15 0.35
C GLY A 48 -0.59 6.98 1.83
N PHE A 49 -0.10 7.86 2.70
CA PHE A 49 -0.45 7.88 4.12
C PHE A 49 -1.94 8.15 4.33
N ALA A 50 -2.48 9.18 3.69
CA ALA A 50 -3.92 9.50 3.76
C ALA A 50 -4.78 8.34 3.25
N ASN A 51 -4.38 7.72 2.14
CA ASN A 51 -5.03 6.52 1.61
C ASN A 51 -5.02 5.37 2.63
N GLY A 52 -3.88 5.14 3.29
CA GLY A 52 -3.73 4.14 4.34
C GLY A 52 -4.67 4.36 5.52
N LEU A 53 -4.86 5.63 5.95
CA LEU A 53 -5.78 5.98 7.03
C LEU A 53 -7.24 5.70 6.65
N ILE A 54 -7.66 6.07 5.44
CA ILE A 54 -9.02 5.81 4.95
C ILE A 54 -9.27 4.30 4.92
N HIS A 55 -8.34 3.52 4.38
CA HIS A 55 -8.48 2.06 4.29
C HIS A 55 -8.47 1.36 5.66
N SER A 56 -7.79 1.94 6.66
CA SER A 56 -7.80 1.44 8.03
C SER A 56 -9.22 1.42 8.64
N LEU A 57 -10.13 2.26 8.16
CA LEU A 57 -11.55 2.23 8.56
C LEU A 57 -12.25 0.95 8.11
N PHE A 58 -11.91 0.39 6.95
CA PHE A 58 -12.46 -0.88 6.48
C PHE A 58 -11.89 -2.08 7.25
N PHE A 59 -10.64 -1.97 7.72
CA PHE A 59 -10.04 -3.00 8.57
C PHE A 59 -10.56 -3.00 10.02
N VAL A 60 -11.41 -2.04 10.40
CA VAL A 60 -12.03 -2.00 11.73
C VAL A 60 -12.83 -3.26 12.02
N PHE A 61 -13.46 -3.88 11.02
CA PHE A 61 -14.23 -5.11 11.20
C PHE A 61 -13.33 -6.30 11.54
N GLY A 62 -12.23 -6.48 10.80
CA GLY A 62 -11.25 -7.52 11.06
C GLY A 62 -10.60 -7.34 12.44
N TRP A 63 -10.24 -6.10 12.77
CA TRP A 63 -9.75 -5.76 14.11
C TRP A 63 -10.80 -6.06 15.19
N ALA A 64 -12.05 -5.64 15.02
CA ALA A 64 -13.10 -5.81 16.02
C ALA A 64 -13.37 -7.29 16.32
N MET A 65 -13.44 -8.13 15.28
CA MET A 65 -13.66 -9.58 15.43
C MET A 65 -12.53 -10.27 16.20
N LEU A 66 -11.28 -9.82 16.06
CA LEU A 66 -10.15 -10.45 16.73
C LEU A 66 -9.89 -9.85 18.12
N PHE A 67 -9.93 -8.53 18.25
CA PHE A 67 -9.44 -7.80 19.42
C PHE A 67 -10.50 -7.55 20.49
N ILE A 68 -11.78 -7.45 20.14
CA ILE A 68 -12.85 -7.29 21.14
C ILE A 68 -13.01 -8.57 21.97
N PRO A 69 -13.12 -9.79 21.37
CA PRO A 69 -13.21 -11.02 22.15
C PRO A 69 -11.96 -11.26 22.99
N TRP A 70 -10.76 -11.08 22.40
CA TRP A 70 -9.50 -11.22 23.12
C TRP A 70 -9.38 -10.24 24.28
N GLY A 71 -9.62 -8.95 24.03
CA GLY A 71 -9.58 -7.91 25.04
C GLY A 71 -10.53 -8.20 26.19
N THR A 72 -11.75 -8.66 25.88
CA THR A 72 -12.75 -9.06 26.88
C THR A 72 -12.28 -10.24 27.72
N ALA A 73 -11.73 -11.29 27.09
CA ALA A 73 -11.19 -12.45 27.79
C ALA A 73 -10.04 -12.05 28.76
N VAL A 74 -9.10 -11.23 28.30
CA VAL A 74 -8.00 -10.70 29.12
C VAL A 74 -8.57 -9.83 30.26
N PHE A 75 -9.51 -8.95 29.98
CA PHE A 75 -10.09 -8.08 31.00
C PHE A 75 -10.78 -8.88 32.12
N LEU A 76 -11.59 -9.87 31.75
CA LEU A 76 -12.28 -10.74 32.70
C LEU A 76 -11.31 -11.65 33.48
N GLY A 77 -10.33 -12.24 32.80
CA GLY A 77 -9.33 -13.12 33.41
C GLY A 77 -8.43 -12.41 34.43
N PHE A 78 -8.10 -11.13 34.17
CA PHE A 78 -7.28 -10.31 35.08
C PHE A 78 -8.08 -9.49 36.09
N ARG A 79 -9.44 -9.54 36.06
CA ARG A 79 -10.29 -8.77 36.97
C ARG A 79 -9.96 -9.00 38.45
N LYS A 80 -9.61 -10.23 38.83
CA LYS A 80 -9.30 -10.62 40.22
C LYS A 80 -7.84 -10.39 40.62
N ARG A 81 -6.91 -10.29 39.67
CA ARG A 81 -5.47 -10.32 39.95
C ARG A 81 -4.84 -8.96 40.26
N GLN A 82 -5.61 -7.86 40.20
CA GLN A 82 -5.20 -6.45 40.40
C GLN A 82 -3.99 -5.95 39.59
N ASP A 83 -3.34 -6.82 38.81
CA ASP A 83 -2.18 -6.50 37.97
C ASP A 83 -2.64 -5.84 36.66
N LYS A 84 -2.90 -4.54 36.75
CA LYS A 84 -3.37 -3.72 35.63
C LYS A 84 -2.30 -3.54 34.53
N SER A 85 -1.01 -3.64 34.88
CA SER A 85 0.10 -3.54 33.92
C SER A 85 0.19 -4.78 33.04
N ARG A 86 0.14 -5.99 33.62
CA ARG A 86 0.09 -7.24 32.84
C ARG A 86 -1.16 -7.31 31.97
N ARG A 87 -2.32 -6.90 32.49
CA ARG A 87 -3.56 -6.83 31.70
C ARG A 87 -3.36 -5.99 30.43
N THR A 88 -2.77 -4.80 30.56
CA THR A 88 -2.53 -3.90 29.42
C THR A 88 -1.60 -4.54 28.39
N ARG A 89 -0.49 -5.15 28.83
CA ARG A 89 0.43 -5.88 27.94
C ARG A 89 -0.27 -7.00 27.18
N TRP A 90 -1.06 -7.82 27.86
CA TRP A 90 -1.80 -8.92 27.23
C TRP A 90 -2.89 -8.43 26.27
N MET A 91 -3.55 -7.30 26.56
CA MET A 91 -4.52 -6.70 25.64
C MET A 91 -3.87 -6.21 24.33
N LEU A 92 -2.65 -5.65 24.41
CA LEU A 92 -1.93 -5.12 23.26
C LEU A 92 -1.11 -6.17 22.50
N ALA A 93 -0.79 -7.30 23.13
CA ALA A 93 0.13 -8.30 22.59
C ALA A 93 -0.22 -8.75 21.16
N PRO A 94 -1.49 -9.09 20.81
CA PRO A 94 -1.79 -9.50 19.44
C PRO A 94 -1.56 -8.38 18.42
N ALA A 95 -1.77 -7.11 18.79
CA ALA A 95 -1.55 -5.98 17.89
C ALA A 95 -0.06 -5.80 17.62
N TRP A 96 0.76 -5.89 18.67
CA TRP A 96 2.21 -5.88 18.52
C TRP A 96 2.72 -7.07 17.70
N ILE A 97 2.16 -8.27 17.89
CA ILE A 97 2.53 -9.44 17.07
C ILE A 97 2.23 -9.19 15.60
N VAL A 98 1.02 -8.73 15.26
CA VAL A 98 0.66 -8.40 13.88
C VAL A 98 1.56 -7.30 13.32
N PHE A 99 1.83 -6.26 14.10
CA PHE A 99 2.72 -5.17 13.70
C PHE A 99 4.16 -5.65 13.44
N ILE A 100 4.72 -6.50 14.29
CA ILE A 100 6.07 -7.07 14.11
C ILE A 100 6.11 -7.98 12.88
N ILE A 101 5.10 -8.83 12.69
CA ILE A 101 4.98 -9.67 11.47
C ILE A 101 4.98 -8.76 10.24
N PHE A 102 4.24 -7.65 10.29
CA PHE A 102 4.18 -6.69 9.21
C PHE A 102 5.54 -6.02 8.95
N LEU A 103 6.23 -5.55 9.99
CA LEU A 103 7.59 -4.98 9.86
C LEU A 103 8.57 -6.00 9.27
N GLY A 104 8.47 -7.28 9.68
CA GLY A 104 9.22 -8.36 9.07
C GLY A 104 8.93 -8.46 7.58
N GLY A 105 7.65 -8.45 7.19
CA GLY A 105 7.23 -8.42 5.79
C GLY A 105 7.83 -7.25 5.01
N LEU A 106 7.82 -6.04 5.58
CA LEU A 106 8.45 -4.85 4.97
C LEU A 106 9.96 -5.00 4.79
N ALA A 107 10.64 -5.69 5.71
CA ALA A 107 12.08 -5.91 5.61
C ALA A 107 12.45 -6.88 4.48
N PHE A 108 11.63 -7.91 4.23
CA PHE A 108 11.86 -8.87 3.14
C PHE A 108 11.34 -8.37 1.79
N ASP A 109 10.26 -7.58 1.80
CA ASP A 109 9.56 -7.13 0.61
C ASP A 109 9.21 -5.64 0.73
N TYR A 110 10.26 -4.82 0.70
CA TYR A 110 10.14 -3.37 0.83
C TYR A 110 9.21 -2.81 -0.27
N PRO A 111 8.09 -2.17 0.08
CA PRO A 111 7.04 -1.82 -0.87
C PRO A 111 7.43 -0.53 -1.60
N THR A 112 8.18 -0.67 -2.71
CA THR A 112 8.47 0.45 -3.60
C THR A 112 7.47 0.49 -4.76
N PRO A 113 7.25 1.67 -5.37
CA PRO A 113 6.46 1.78 -6.59
C PRO A 113 6.90 0.77 -7.68
N LYS A 114 8.23 0.59 -7.85
CA LYS A 114 8.80 -0.34 -8.84
C LYS A 114 8.44 -1.80 -8.56
N LYS A 115 8.66 -2.26 -7.32
CA LYS A 115 8.32 -3.65 -6.94
C LYS A 115 6.82 -3.93 -6.99
N ARG A 116 6.01 -2.91 -6.70
CA ARG A 116 4.56 -3.00 -6.82
C ARG A 116 4.14 -3.16 -8.28
N PHE A 117 4.70 -2.35 -9.19
CA PHE A 117 4.53 -2.53 -10.62
C PHE A 117 4.89 -3.95 -11.04
N GLU A 118 6.08 -4.44 -10.70
CA GLU A 118 6.55 -5.78 -11.08
C GLU A 118 5.62 -6.89 -10.57
N ARG A 119 5.06 -6.72 -9.38
CA ARG A 119 4.12 -7.69 -8.79
C ARG A 119 2.78 -7.72 -9.50
N LEU A 120 2.27 -6.57 -9.93
CA LEU A 120 0.95 -6.45 -10.54
C LEU A 120 1.03 -6.68 -12.03
N ALA A 121 1.89 -5.93 -12.69
CA ALA A 121 2.19 -6.05 -14.09
C ALA A 121 3.04 -7.29 -14.39
N LYS A 122 3.46 -8.16 -13.47
CA LYS A 122 4.23 -9.41 -13.74
C LYS A 122 5.29 -9.26 -14.86
N VAL A 123 5.99 -8.13 -14.89
CA VAL A 123 6.97 -7.73 -15.92
C VAL A 123 7.98 -6.83 -15.21
N GLY A 124 9.27 -6.93 -15.57
CA GLY A 124 10.31 -6.11 -14.93
C GLY A 124 10.06 -4.62 -15.15
N PHE A 125 10.22 -3.79 -14.10
CA PHE A 125 10.13 -2.34 -14.24
C PHE A 125 11.34 -1.83 -15.05
N PRO A 126 11.18 -0.85 -15.96
CA PRO A 126 12.31 -0.39 -16.78
C PRO A 126 13.48 0.12 -15.94
N SER A 127 14.68 -0.36 -16.27
CA SER A 127 15.92 0.01 -15.57
C SER A 127 16.27 1.49 -15.77
N GLU A 128 15.99 2.01 -16.96
CA GLU A 128 16.26 3.39 -17.40
C GLU A 128 15.07 4.34 -17.18
N ALA A 129 14.10 3.94 -16.34
CA ALA A 129 12.94 4.77 -16.09
C ALA A 129 13.29 6.01 -15.24
N GLU A 130 12.89 7.18 -15.74
CA GLU A 130 13.07 8.48 -15.11
C GLU A 130 11.72 9.11 -14.76
N GLY A 131 11.72 9.92 -13.69
CA GLY A 131 10.56 10.72 -13.30
C GLY A 131 9.32 9.91 -12.91
N LEU A 132 9.50 8.74 -12.29
CA LEU A 132 8.41 7.86 -11.88
C LEU A 132 7.41 8.58 -10.97
N SER A 133 6.17 8.67 -11.44
CA SER A 133 5.02 9.09 -10.66
C SER A 133 4.00 7.97 -10.62
N THR A 134 3.42 7.77 -9.44
CA THR A 134 2.43 6.71 -9.22
C THR A 134 1.30 7.17 -8.34
N GLU A 135 0.10 6.71 -8.67
CA GLU A 135 -1.11 6.87 -7.90
C GLU A 135 -1.83 5.53 -7.83
N PHE A 136 -2.39 5.20 -6.68
CA PHE A 136 -3.13 3.96 -6.50
C PHE A 136 -4.53 4.25 -5.99
N THR A 137 -5.51 3.58 -6.56
CA THR A 137 -6.92 3.77 -6.27
C THR A 137 -7.55 2.42 -5.92
N GLY A 138 -8.50 2.47 -4.99
CA GLY A 138 -9.23 1.29 -4.53
C GLY A 138 -8.41 0.31 -3.69
N GLY A 139 -8.87 -0.96 -3.67
CA GLY A 139 -8.39 -2.01 -2.79
C GLY A 139 -9.38 -2.37 -1.67
N GLY A 140 -9.32 -3.63 -1.21
CA GLY A 140 -10.28 -4.18 -0.26
C GLY A 140 -11.57 -4.65 -0.94
N PHE A 141 -12.62 -3.83 -0.91
CA PHE A 141 -13.95 -4.16 -1.45
C PHE A 141 -14.31 -3.38 -2.74
N ALA A 142 -13.40 -2.58 -3.28
CA ALA A 142 -13.61 -1.77 -4.48
C ALA A 142 -12.56 -2.10 -5.55
N ASP A 143 -12.91 -1.84 -6.82
CA ASP A 143 -12.06 -1.99 -7.99
C ASP A 143 -10.67 -1.40 -7.73
N TYR A 144 -9.66 -2.18 -8.05
CA TYR A 144 -8.27 -1.87 -7.75
C TYR A 144 -7.62 -1.29 -8.99
N GLY A 145 -6.91 -0.17 -8.86
CA GLY A 145 -6.30 0.52 -10.00
C GLY A 145 -5.00 1.20 -9.63
N ASP A 146 -3.90 0.81 -10.28
CA ASP A 146 -2.58 1.37 -10.12
C ASP A 146 -2.14 2.11 -11.38
N THR A 147 -1.76 3.37 -11.23
CA THR A 147 -1.28 4.21 -12.33
C THR A 147 0.20 4.49 -12.19
N TYR A 148 0.91 4.47 -13.32
CA TYR A 148 2.33 4.75 -13.43
C TYR A 148 2.57 5.71 -14.59
N TYR A 149 3.37 6.74 -14.32
CA TYR A 149 3.85 7.69 -15.32
C TYR A 149 5.37 7.73 -15.24
N PHE A 150 6.06 7.53 -16.37
CA PHE A 150 7.53 7.64 -16.42
C PHE A 150 8.03 7.87 -17.85
N ARG A 151 9.29 8.27 -17.97
CA ARG A 151 10.06 8.30 -19.22
C ARG A 151 11.02 7.13 -19.27
N THR A 152 11.22 6.56 -20.44
CA THR A 152 12.21 5.49 -20.66
C THR A 152 12.57 5.40 -22.15
N THR A 153 13.34 4.40 -22.54
CA THR A 153 13.70 4.16 -23.94
C THR A 153 12.62 3.39 -24.70
N SER A 154 12.57 3.60 -26.01
CA SER A 154 11.65 2.87 -26.91
C SER A 154 11.82 1.35 -26.82
N ASP A 155 13.04 0.88 -26.55
CA ASP A 155 13.33 -0.54 -26.40
C ASP A 155 12.67 -1.13 -25.15
N GLU A 156 12.66 -0.40 -24.03
CA GLU A 156 12.00 -0.80 -22.80
C GLU A 156 10.48 -0.82 -22.94
N ILE A 157 9.88 0.17 -23.62
CA ILE A 157 8.44 0.15 -23.93
C ILE A 157 8.10 -1.03 -24.83
N GLY A 158 8.89 -1.26 -25.88
CA GLY A 158 8.75 -2.41 -26.77
C GLY A 158 8.90 -3.75 -26.05
N ARG A 159 9.79 -3.83 -25.06
CA ARG A 159 9.98 -4.99 -24.19
C ARG A 159 8.73 -5.26 -23.36
N ILE A 160 8.17 -4.26 -22.68
CA ILE A 160 6.94 -4.41 -21.88
C ILE A 160 5.79 -4.93 -22.76
N ILE A 161 5.54 -4.27 -23.91
CA ILE A 161 4.48 -4.66 -24.85
C ILE A 161 4.63 -6.13 -25.25
N ARG A 162 5.85 -6.56 -25.62
CA ARG A 162 6.14 -7.93 -26.05
C ARG A 162 6.02 -8.95 -24.93
N GLU A 163 6.64 -8.71 -23.77
CA GLU A 163 6.61 -9.65 -22.64
C GLU A 163 5.19 -9.85 -22.10
N LYS A 164 4.35 -8.82 -22.20
CA LYS A 164 2.94 -8.93 -21.85
C LYS A 164 2.05 -9.52 -22.92
N GLY A 165 2.47 -9.49 -24.17
CA GLY A 165 1.59 -9.75 -25.30
C GLY A 165 0.47 -8.71 -25.36
N MET A 166 0.81 -7.42 -25.20
CA MET A 166 -0.17 -6.35 -25.35
C MET A 166 -0.50 -6.15 -26.82
N GLU A 167 -1.77 -5.88 -27.11
CA GLU A 167 -2.27 -5.58 -28.46
C GLU A 167 -2.54 -4.08 -28.58
N GLU A 168 -2.31 -3.51 -29.76
CA GLU A 168 -2.65 -2.10 -30.03
C GLU A 168 -4.17 -1.93 -29.94
N ASP A 169 -4.61 -0.95 -29.16
CA ASP A 169 -6.01 -0.62 -29.01
C ASP A 169 -6.46 0.35 -30.10
N GLU A 170 -7.03 -0.20 -31.18
CA GLU A 170 -7.48 0.58 -32.34
C GLU A 170 -8.63 1.57 -32.02
N PHE A 171 -9.22 1.48 -30.84
CA PHE A 171 -10.31 2.37 -30.41
C PHE A 171 -9.82 3.57 -29.60
N PHE A 172 -8.54 3.62 -29.23
CA PHE A 172 -7.97 4.75 -28.53
C PHE A 172 -8.09 6.04 -29.34
N GLY A 173 -8.56 7.12 -28.70
CA GLY A 173 -8.83 8.40 -29.35
C GLY A 173 -10.09 8.46 -30.23
N LYS A 174 -10.85 7.35 -30.35
CA LYS A 174 -12.18 7.36 -30.98
C LYS A 174 -13.25 7.67 -29.93
N GLU A 175 -14.31 8.37 -30.32
CA GLU A 175 -15.37 8.90 -29.45
C GLU A 175 -15.85 7.87 -28.41
N GLY A 176 -15.69 8.17 -27.12
CA GLY A 176 -16.41 7.50 -26.03
C GLY A 176 -15.59 6.70 -25.00
N MET A 177 -14.29 6.50 -25.16
CA MET A 177 -13.46 5.84 -24.14
C MET A 177 -12.39 6.79 -23.58
N SER A 178 -12.82 7.68 -22.69
CA SER A 178 -11.96 8.52 -21.84
C SER A 178 -12.17 8.14 -20.37
N SER A 179 -11.72 6.96 -19.97
CA SER A 179 -11.65 6.58 -18.56
C SER A 179 -10.29 5.93 -18.37
N THR A 180 -9.32 6.54 -17.69
CA THR A 180 -9.40 7.45 -16.53
C THR A 180 -8.07 8.23 -16.46
N PRO A 181 -8.05 9.57 -16.42
CA PRO A 181 -6.79 10.26 -16.18
C PRO A 181 -6.61 10.49 -14.68
N VAL A 182 -5.68 9.76 -14.09
CA VAL A 182 -4.88 10.33 -13.00
C VAL A 182 -4.03 11.43 -13.61
N LYS A 183 -3.94 12.58 -12.92
CA LYS A 183 -3.18 13.72 -13.42
C LYS A 183 -1.69 13.36 -13.52
N PRO A 184 -1.00 13.73 -14.62
CA PRO A 184 0.44 13.61 -14.68
C PRO A 184 1.09 14.45 -13.55
N PRO A 185 2.39 14.25 -13.26
CA PRO A 185 3.18 15.22 -12.51
C PRO A 185 2.94 16.64 -13.02
N ALA A 186 2.95 17.64 -12.13
CA ALA A 186 2.60 19.02 -12.48
C ALA A 186 3.39 19.61 -13.67
N ASP A 187 4.62 19.12 -13.89
CA ASP A 187 5.52 19.61 -14.95
C ASP A 187 5.51 18.73 -16.21
N TRP A 188 4.61 17.73 -16.29
CA TRP A 188 4.57 16.76 -17.38
C TRP A 188 3.27 16.91 -18.17
N PRO A 189 3.32 16.80 -19.51
CA PRO A 189 2.12 16.88 -20.34
C PRO A 189 1.13 15.76 -19.98
N ASP A 190 -0.17 15.99 -20.15
CA ASP A 190 -1.14 14.90 -20.04
C ASP A 190 -0.94 13.94 -21.24
N PHE A 191 -1.22 12.65 -21.07
CA PHE A 191 -1.13 11.72 -22.21
C PHE A 191 -2.13 12.09 -23.32
N ASN A 192 -3.19 12.83 -22.98
CA ASN A 192 -4.15 13.37 -23.94
C ASN A 192 -3.52 14.44 -24.86
N ASP A 193 -2.41 15.06 -24.44
CA ASP A 193 -1.70 16.09 -25.21
C ASP A 193 -0.59 15.51 -26.09
N TRP A 194 -0.36 14.20 -26.04
CA TRP A 194 0.71 13.54 -26.81
C TRP A 194 0.30 13.36 -28.28
N GLU A 195 0.96 14.10 -29.17
CA GLU A 195 0.76 13.94 -30.61
C GLU A 195 1.18 12.55 -31.10
N GLY A 196 0.23 11.85 -31.75
CA GLY A 196 0.44 10.50 -32.27
C GLY A 196 0.53 9.42 -31.19
N ALA A 197 -0.04 9.66 -30.00
CA ALA A 197 -0.10 8.67 -28.94
C ALA A 197 -0.78 7.38 -29.38
N LYS A 198 -0.27 6.27 -28.86
CA LYS A 198 -0.83 4.92 -29.07
C LYS A 198 -1.14 4.30 -27.73
N GLN A 199 -2.26 3.57 -27.66
CA GLN A 199 -2.60 2.73 -26.53
C GLN A 199 -2.42 1.27 -26.89
N TYR A 200 -1.94 0.51 -25.91
CA TYR A 200 -1.83 -0.93 -25.92
C TYR A 200 -2.62 -1.47 -24.74
N ARG A 201 -3.29 -2.61 -24.92
CA ARG A 201 -4.07 -3.24 -23.86
C ARG A 201 -3.69 -4.70 -23.68
N TRP A 202 -3.82 -5.17 -22.45
CA TRP A 202 -3.71 -6.56 -22.07
C TRP A 202 -4.78 -6.89 -21.04
N MET A 203 -5.33 -8.09 -21.13
CA MET A 203 -6.24 -8.65 -20.14
C MET A 203 -5.78 -10.06 -19.81
N ASP A 204 -5.95 -10.48 -18.56
CA ASP A 204 -5.79 -11.88 -18.22
C ASP A 204 -6.89 -12.73 -18.90
N GLY A 205 -6.66 -14.03 -19.02
CA GLY A 205 -7.61 -14.93 -19.71
C GLY A 205 -8.98 -15.04 -19.04
N GLN A 206 -9.17 -14.45 -17.86
CA GLN A 206 -10.44 -14.40 -17.12
C GLN A 206 -11.04 -12.99 -17.07
N SER A 207 -10.37 -11.99 -17.67
CA SER A 207 -10.73 -10.57 -17.62
C SER A 207 -10.89 -10.01 -16.21
N HIS A 208 -10.21 -10.60 -15.21
CA HIS A 208 -10.17 -10.02 -13.85
C HIS A 208 -9.13 -8.92 -13.80
N TRP A 209 -7.92 -9.19 -14.32
CA TRP A 209 -6.84 -8.22 -14.40
C TRP A 209 -6.68 -7.66 -15.79
N PHE A 210 -6.38 -6.37 -15.86
CA PHE A 210 -6.09 -5.68 -17.11
C PHE A 210 -4.97 -4.68 -16.95
N MET A 211 -4.35 -4.34 -18.08
CA MET A 211 -3.29 -3.34 -18.17
C MET A 211 -3.45 -2.54 -19.45
N TYR A 212 -3.47 -1.23 -19.33
CA TYR A 212 -3.37 -0.29 -20.44
C TYR A 212 -2.01 0.39 -20.39
N LEU A 213 -1.37 0.52 -21.54
CA LEU A 213 -0.14 1.28 -21.73
C LEU A 213 -0.39 2.29 -22.83
N ILE A 214 -0.30 3.57 -22.52
CA ILE A 214 -0.34 4.67 -23.48
C ILE A 214 1.10 5.20 -23.61
N THR A 215 1.52 5.47 -24.83
CA THR A 215 2.86 5.99 -25.12
C THR A 215 2.82 7.00 -26.26
N ASP A 216 3.77 7.94 -26.25
CA ASP A 216 3.94 8.92 -27.33
C ASP A 216 4.47 8.27 -28.62
N SER A 217 4.43 9.01 -29.73
CA SER A 217 4.85 8.49 -31.04
C SER A 217 6.31 8.01 -31.08
N ALA A 218 7.19 8.60 -30.25
CA ALA A 218 8.59 8.21 -30.10
C ALA A 218 8.81 7.01 -29.16
N LYS A 219 7.77 6.56 -28.43
CA LYS A 219 7.86 5.53 -27.39
C LYS A 219 8.89 5.86 -26.31
N THR A 220 8.88 7.10 -25.83
CA THR A 220 9.80 7.55 -24.77
C THR A 220 9.08 7.97 -23.49
N GLN A 221 7.76 8.17 -23.56
CA GLN A 221 6.91 8.44 -22.42
C GLN A 221 5.88 7.33 -22.28
N ALA A 222 5.61 6.92 -21.04
CA ALA A 222 4.69 5.84 -20.74
C ALA A 222 3.71 6.26 -19.63
N TYR A 223 2.43 6.09 -19.93
CA TYR A 223 1.36 6.05 -18.95
C TYR A 223 0.85 4.62 -18.89
N ILE A 224 0.84 4.02 -17.70
CA ILE A 224 0.36 2.66 -17.51
C ILE A 224 -0.73 2.67 -16.44
N PHE A 225 -1.85 2.04 -16.74
CA PHE A 225 -2.89 1.73 -15.77
C PHE A 225 -3.03 0.22 -15.64
N VAL A 226 -2.86 -0.32 -14.43
CA VAL A 226 -3.05 -1.75 -14.12
C VAL A 226 -4.23 -1.85 -13.16
N GLY A 227 -5.24 -2.66 -13.48
CA GLY A 227 -6.41 -2.75 -12.63
C GLY A 227 -6.99 -4.15 -12.52
N CYS A 228 -7.92 -4.29 -11.56
CA CYS A 228 -8.75 -5.46 -11.36
C CYS A 228 -10.23 -5.05 -11.28
N THR A 229 -11.09 -5.77 -12.00
CA THR A 229 -12.56 -5.68 -11.95
C THR A 229 -13.17 -6.92 -11.32
#